data_AF-A0A9D2Q102-F1
#
_entry.id   AF-A0A9D2Q102-F1
#
_cell.length_a   1.000
_cell.length_b   1.000
_cell.length_c   1.000
_cell.angle_alpha   90.00
_cell.angle_beta   90.00
_cell.angle_gamma   90.00
#
_symmetry.space_group_name_H-M   'P 1'
#
loop_
_entity.id
_entity.type
_entity.pdbx_description
1 polymer ?
#
loop_
_entity_poly.entity_id
_entity_poly.type
_entity_poly.pdbx_seq_one_letter_code
_entity_poly.pdbx_strand_id
1 'polypeptide(L)'
;MPSYRFHLPIGALREGARPEDVLEQAVLALGSLHAVERKDVEAPLIGGRRIGRIVLRFGVEPGGRAAEDDAARHALAAVVEHLEETVCEVAPAGAIVLSRGSGGRFRPIPPSRPGA
;
A
#
# COMPACT_ATOMS: atom_id res chain seq x y z
N MET A 1 15.83 -9.95 2.94
CA MET A 1 14.37 -9.79 2.73
C MET A 1 14.14 -8.81 1.59
N PRO A 2 13.54 -9.25 0.46
CA PRO A 2 12.96 -8.33 -0.51
C PRO A 2 12.06 -7.30 0.18
N SER A 3 12.30 -6.02 -0.09
CA SER A 3 11.54 -4.94 0.51
C SER A 3 10.57 -4.36 -0.52
N TYR A 4 9.32 -4.17 -0.12
CA TYR A 4 8.26 -3.60 -0.94
C TYR A 4 7.70 -2.37 -0.27
N ARG A 5 7.10 -1.51 -1.09
CA ARG A 5 6.45 -0.30 -0.64
C ARG A 5 5.22 -0.02 -1.48
N PHE A 6 4.09 0.19 -0.83
CA PHE A 6 2.92 0.74 -1.49
C PHE A 6 2.60 2.15 -1.02
N HIS A 7 2.00 2.92 -1.93
CA HIS A 7 1.42 4.23 -1.70
C HIS A 7 -0.09 4.09 -1.93
N LEU A 8 -0.90 4.37 -0.91
CA LEU A 8 -2.36 4.26 -0.97
C LEU A 8 -2.98 5.63 -0.78
N PRO A 9 -3.70 6.16 -1.79
CA PRO A 9 -4.40 7.43 -1.66
C PRO A 9 -5.59 7.27 -0.71
N ILE A 10 -5.80 8.27 0.15
CA ILE A 10 -6.92 8.32 1.09
C ILE A 10 -8.06 9.06 0.39
N GLY A 11 -9.17 8.36 0.17
CA GLY A 11 -10.41 8.89 -0.36
C GLY A 11 -11.32 9.45 0.72
N ALA A 12 -12.64 9.26 0.55
CA ALA A 12 -13.62 9.63 1.56
C ALA A 12 -13.44 8.76 2.82
N LEU A 13 -13.47 9.39 3.99
CA LEU A 13 -13.49 8.66 5.26
C LEU A 13 -14.90 8.13 5.52
N ARG A 14 -14.98 6.96 6.16
CA ARG A 14 -16.24 6.43 6.69
C ARG A 14 -16.73 7.29 7.85
N GLU A 15 -18.03 7.24 8.12
CA GLU A 15 -18.63 7.99 9.23
C GLU A 15 -17.99 7.60 10.57
N GLY A 16 -17.60 8.62 11.35
CA GLY A 16 -16.91 8.42 12.63
C GLY A 16 -15.42 8.11 12.54
N ALA A 17 -14.89 7.79 11.36
CA ALA A 17 -13.46 7.56 11.14
C ALA A 17 -12.70 8.89 11.05
N ARG A 18 -11.47 8.87 11.54
CA ARG A 18 -10.54 10.00 11.52
C ARG A 18 -9.34 9.69 10.63
N PRO A 19 -8.65 10.71 10.10
CA PRO A 19 -7.46 10.50 9.28
C PRO A 19 -6.38 9.64 9.96
N GLU A 20 -6.22 9.78 11.28
CA GLU A 20 -5.27 8.98 12.07
C GLU A 20 -5.58 7.47 12.04
N ASP A 21 -6.86 7.09 12.02
CA ASP A 21 -7.29 5.70 12.03
C ASP A 21 -6.84 4.94 10.77
N VAL A 22 -6.73 5.65 9.64
CA VAL A 22 -6.35 5.07 8.34
C VAL A 22 -4.96 4.44 8.40
N LEU A 23 -3.99 5.14 9.00
CA LEU A 23 -2.64 4.59 9.12
C LEU A 23 -2.59 3.40 10.07
N GLU A 24 -3.31 3.48 11.18
CA GLU A 24 -3.37 2.40 12.17
C GLU A 24 -3.99 1.13 11.60
N GLN A 25 -5.13 1.24 10.91
CA GLN A 25 -5.79 0.11 10.27
C GLN A 25 -4.97 -0.48 9.13
N ALA A 26 -4.29 0.34 8.33
CA ALA A 26 -3.43 -0.16 7.26
C ALA A 26 -2.24 -0.97 7.82
N VAL A 27 -1.64 -0.49 8.91
CA VAL A 27 -0.54 -1.18 9.60
C VAL A 27 -1.04 -2.48 10.24
N LEU A 28 -2.23 -2.48 10.83
CA LEU A 28 -2.85 -3.68 11.39
C LEU A 28 -3.07 -4.74 10.32
N ALA A 29 -3.70 -4.38 9.20
CA ALA A 29 -3.96 -5.27 8.08
C ALA A 29 -2.64 -5.85 7.51
N LEU A 30 -1.66 -4.98 7.22
CA LEU A 30 -0.37 -5.41 6.69
C LEU A 30 0.42 -6.28 7.68
N GLY A 31 0.39 -5.91 8.97
CA GLY A 31 1.10 -6.59 10.04
C GLY A 31 0.64 -8.02 10.29
N SER A 32 -0.56 -8.39 9.83
CA SER A 32 -1.05 -9.78 9.87
C SER A 32 -0.42 -10.67 8.80
N LEU A 33 0.16 -10.07 7.74
CA LEU A 33 0.74 -10.77 6.60
C LEU A 33 2.27 -10.68 6.55
N HIS A 34 2.81 -9.49 6.82
CA HIS A 34 4.22 -9.18 6.65
C HIS A 34 4.75 -8.23 7.73
N ALA A 35 6.06 -8.34 7.99
CA ALA A 35 6.73 -7.41 8.88
C ALA A 35 6.75 -5.99 8.28
N VAL A 36 6.12 -5.04 8.97
CA VAL A 36 6.12 -3.62 8.60
C VAL A 36 7.46 -3.00 8.97
N GLU A 37 8.22 -2.58 7.97
CA GLU A 37 9.55 -1.98 8.13
C GLU A 37 9.47 -0.47 8.38
N ARG A 38 8.49 0.21 7.77
CA ARG A 38 8.27 1.65 7.92
C ARG A 38 6.84 2.03 7.58
N LYS A 39 6.32 3.04 8.26
CA LYS A 39 5.04 3.69 7.99
C LYS A 39 5.21 5.19 7.88
N ASP A 40 4.48 5.83 6.98
CA ASP A 40 4.55 7.28 6.72
C ASP A 40 3.19 7.79 6.21
N VAL A 41 2.96 9.10 6.33
CA VAL A 41 1.81 9.80 5.76
C VAL A 41 2.33 10.95 4.92
N GLU A 42 1.91 11.01 3.67
CA GLU A 42 2.30 12.05 2.74
C GLU A 42 1.07 12.80 2.23
N ALA A 43 1.25 14.06 1.87
CA ALA A 43 0.21 14.86 1.21
C ALA A 43 0.78 15.57 -0.03
N PRO A 44 1.24 14.83 -1.05
CA PRO A 44 1.79 15.41 -2.27
C PRO A 44 0.77 16.30 -3.00
N LEU A 45 1.28 17.33 -3.66
CA LEU A 45 0.50 18.16 -4.57
C LEU A 45 0.41 17.49 -5.94
N ILE A 46 -0.79 17.07 -6.35
CA ILE A 46 -1.07 16.41 -7.62
C ILE A 46 -2.14 17.24 -8.33
N GLY A 47 -1.82 17.80 -9.49
CA GLY A 47 -2.75 18.65 -10.25
C GLY A 47 -3.27 19.87 -9.46
N GLY A 48 -2.45 20.44 -8.57
CA GLY A 48 -2.82 21.57 -7.72
C GLY A 48 -3.63 21.21 -6.46
N ARG A 49 -3.95 19.93 -6.24
CA ARG A 49 -4.65 19.44 -5.04
C ARG A 49 -3.71 18.61 -4.18
N ARG A 50 -3.77 18.78 -2.84
CA ARG A 50 -3.09 17.85 -1.92
C ARG A 50 -3.89 16.56 -1.82
N ILE A 51 -3.26 15.44 -2.17
CA ILE A 51 -3.85 14.11 -2.02
C ILE A 51 -3.18 13.46 -0.82
N GLY A 52 -3.94 13.24 0.26
CA GLY A 52 -3.45 12.47 1.39
C GLY A 52 -3.20 11.03 0.96
N ARG A 53 -2.06 10.46 1.33
CA ARG A 53 -1.75 9.06 1.09
C ARG A 53 -0.95 8.47 2.24
N ILE A 54 -1.20 7.21 2.54
CA ILE A 54 -0.32 6.44 3.43
C ILE A 54 0.76 5.75 2.61
N VAL A 55 1.92 5.56 3.23
CA VAL A 55 3.04 4.85 2.64
C VAL A 55 3.51 3.79 3.63
N LEU A 56 3.38 2.53 3.25
CA LEU A 56 3.88 1.40 4.04
C LEU A 56 5.00 0.69 3.30
N ARG A 57 6.06 0.37 4.04
CA ARG A 57 7.18 -0.45 3.60
C ARG A 57 7.18 -1.73 4.41
N PHE A 58 7.38 -2.86 3.75
CA PHE A 58 7.33 -4.18 4.37
C PHE A 58 8.32 -5.14 3.70
N GLY A 59 8.74 -6.14 4.46
CA GLY A 59 9.58 -7.22 3.97
C GLY A 59 8.74 -8.43 3.57
N VAL A 60 9.09 -9.05 2.44
CA VAL A 60 8.51 -10.31 1.97
C VAL A 60 9.55 -11.41 2.13
N GLU A 61 9.10 -12.62 2.49
CA GLU A 61 10.00 -13.77 2.59
C GLU A 61 10.66 -14.11 1.25
N PRO A 62 11.97 -14.42 1.21
CA PRO A 62 12.65 -14.78 -0.02
C PRO A 62 12.08 -16.07 -0.61
N GLY A 63 11.59 -15.99 -1.85
CA GLY A 63 10.94 -17.12 -2.54
C GLY A 63 11.13 -17.12 -4.06
N GLY A 64 11.90 -16.17 -4.58
CA GLY A 64 12.03 -15.93 -6.01
C GLY A 64 11.11 -14.80 -6.48
N ARG A 65 11.55 -14.08 -7.51
CA ARG A 65 10.98 -12.78 -7.87
C ARG A 65 9.47 -12.81 -8.14
N ALA A 66 8.97 -13.82 -8.85
CA ALA A 66 7.56 -13.94 -9.17
C ALA A 66 6.70 -14.14 -7.91
N ALA A 67 7.06 -15.13 -7.09
CA ALA A 67 6.38 -15.42 -5.83
C ALA A 67 6.40 -14.24 -4.86
N GLU A 68 7.52 -13.52 -4.79
CA GLU A 68 7.66 -12.32 -3.95
C GLU A 68 6.78 -11.17 -4.44
N ASP A 69 6.71 -10.94 -5.77
CA ASP A 69 5.85 -9.91 -6.34
C ASP A 69 4.36 -10.27 -6.13
N ASP A 70 3.99 -11.55 -6.19
CA ASP A 70 2.62 -12.01 -5.95
C ASP A 70 2.21 -11.90 -4.47
N ALA A 71 3.10 -12.24 -3.54
CA ALA A 71 2.88 -11.99 -2.11
C ALA A 71 2.68 -10.51 -1.82
N ALA A 72 3.49 -9.63 -2.43
CA ALA A 72 3.34 -8.19 -2.28
C ALA A 72 2.02 -7.67 -2.88
N ARG A 73 1.54 -8.23 -3.99
CA ARG A 73 0.21 -7.91 -4.57
C ARG A 73 -0.92 -8.38 -3.67
N HIS A 74 -0.82 -9.57 -3.10
CA HIS A 74 -1.81 -10.09 -2.15
C HIS A 74 -1.92 -9.19 -0.92
N ALA A 75 -0.79 -8.79 -0.35
CA ALA A 75 -0.76 -7.85 0.77
C ALA A 75 -1.39 -6.50 0.44
N LEU A 76 -1.12 -5.96 -0.75
CA LEU A 76 -1.75 -4.74 -1.23
C LEU A 76 -3.29 -4.90 -1.28
N ALA A 77 -3.78 -5.97 -1.90
CA ALA A 77 -5.22 -6.22 -2.03
C ALA A 77 -5.89 -6.33 -0.66
N ALA A 78 -5.32 -7.11 0.26
CA ALA A 78 -5.84 -7.29 1.61
C ALA A 78 -5.89 -5.96 2.41
N VAL A 79 -4.86 -5.11 2.28
CA VAL A 79 -4.85 -3.80 2.95
C VAL A 79 -5.90 -2.87 2.34
N VAL A 80 -6.06 -2.86 1.02
CA VAL A 80 -7.08 -2.04 0.36
C VAL A 80 -8.49 -2.48 0.80
N GLU A 81 -8.78 -3.77 0.73
CA GLU A 81 -10.05 -4.35 1.17
C GLU A 81 -10.35 -3.99 2.63
N HIS A 82 -9.40 -4.21 3.55
CA HIS A 82 -9.56 -3.88 4.97
C HIS A 82 -9.86 -2.40 5.18
N LEU A 83 -9.14 -1.49 4.51
CA LEU A 83 -9.36 -0.05 4.64
C LEU A 83 -10.74 0.36 4.12
N GLU A 84 -11.12 -0.17 2.96
CA GLU A 84 -12.42 0.10 2.33
C GLU A 84 -13.56 -0.38 3.20
N GLU A 85 -13.41 -1.49 3.91
CA GLU A 85 -14.42 -2.04 4.83
C GLU A 85 -14.49 -1.31 6.17
N THR A 86 -13.40 -0.69 6.63
CA THR A 86 -13.30 -0.21 8.02
C THR A 86 -13.28 1.31 8.17
N VAL A 87 -12.49 2.03 7.38
CA VAL A 87 -12.14 3.44 7.70
C VAL A 87 -12.23 4.42 6.54
N CYS A 88 -11.96 4.01 5.30
CA CYS A 88 -11.99 4.94 4.17
C CYS A 88 -12.05 4.26 2.81
N GLU A 89 -12.58 4.96 1.80
CA GLU A 89 -12.35 4.61 0.41
C GLU A 89 -10.87 4.77 0.03
N VAL A 90 -10.34 3.87 -0.80
CA VAL A 90 -8.99 4.00 -1.37
C VAL A 90 -9.11 4.58 -2.77
N ALA A 91 -9.09 5.92 -2.88
CA ALA A 91 -9.35 6.62 -4.13
C ALA A 91 -8.39 7.79 -4.40
N PRO A 92 -8.00 8.02 -5.66
CA PRO A 92 -8.39 7.25 -6.85
C PRO A 92 -7.53 5.99 -7.05
N ALA A 93 -8.13 4.90 -7.54
CA ALA A 93 -7.42 3.63 -7.77
C ALA A 93 -6.16 3.77 -8.65
N GLY A 94 -6.18 4.69 -9.64
CA GLY A 94 -5.02 4.97 -10.51
C GLY A 94 -3.83 5.64 -9.81
N ALA A 95 -3.98 6.10 -8.56
CA ALA A 95 -2.90 6.65 -7.75
C ALA A 95 -2.29 5.62 -6.78
N ILE A 96 -2.78 4.38 -6.78
CA ILE A 96 -2.17 3.26 -6.06
C ILE A 96 -0.86 2.88 -6.75
N VAL A 97 0.22 2.81 -5.99
CA VAL A 97 1.53 2.39 -6.51
C VAL A 97 2.10 1.31 -5.62
N LEU A 98 2.45 0.17 -6.20
CA LEU A 98 3.25 -0.87 -5.55
C LEU A 98 4.64 -0.89 -6.18
N SER A 99 5.67 -0.88 -5.34
CA SER A 99 7.06 -0.78 -5.77
C SER A 99 7.94 -1.76 -5.01
N ARG A 100 8.97 -2.26 -5.70
CA ARG A 100 9.99 -3.14 -5.15
C ARG A 100 11.30 -2.38 -4.94
N GLY A 101 11.91 -2.58 -3.78
CA GLY A 101 13.23 -2.07 -3.44
C GLY A 101 14.34 -2.91 -4.08
N SER A 102 15.27 -2.25 -4.77
CA SER A 102 16.52 -2.84 -5.26
C SER A 102 17.61 -1.77 -5.29
N GLY A 103 18.77 -2.05 -4.68
CA GLY A 103 19.93 -1.13 -4.68
C GLY A 103 19.63 0.26 -4.12
N GLY A 104 18.82 0.36 -3.06
CA GLY A 104 18.45 1.63 -2.44
C GLY A 104 17.40 2.45 -3.21
N ARG A 105 16.85 1.93 -4.30
CA ARG A 105 15.79 2.57 -5.09
C ARG A 105 14.53 1.70 -5.10
N PHE A 106 13.37 2.33 -5.09
CA PHE A 106 12.09 1.66 -5.31
C PHE A 106 11.66 1.85 -6.76
N ARG A 107 11.30 0.75 -7.42
CA ARG A 107 10.78 0.74 -8.79
C ARG A 107 9.36 0.18 -8.79
N PRO A 108 8.40 0.80 -9.47
CA PRO A 108 7.05 0.25 -9.59
C PRO A 108 7.10 -1.17 -10.14
N ILE A 109 6.30 -2.07 -9.55
CA ILE A 109 6.04 -3.36 -10.18
C ILE A 109 4.80 -3.19 -11.08
N PRO A 110 4.83 -3.70 -12.33
CA PRO A 110 3.66 -3.68 -13.17
C PRO A 110 2.47 -4.39 -12.49
N PRO A 111 1.23 -3.94 -12.74
CA PRO A 111 0.06 -4.71 -12.35
C PRO A 111 0.17 -6.12 -12.93
N SER A 112 -0.38 -7.11 -12.23
CA SER A 112 -0.49 -8.48 -12.76
C SER A 112 -1.18 -8.41 -14.12
N ARG A 113 -0.52 -8.92 -15.16
CA ARG A 113 -1.20 -9.07 -16.46
C ARG A 113 -2.33 -10.08 -16.28
N PRO A 114 -3.58 -9.76 -16.64
CA PRO A 114 -4.60 -10.77 -16.73
C PRO A 114 -4.23 -11.76 -17.86
N GLY A 115 -4.06 -13.04 -17.50
CA GLY A 115 -3.81 -14.13 -18.45
C GLY A 115 -2.36 -14.26 -18.92
N ALA A 116 -1.63 -15.21 -18.31
CA ALA A 116 -0.53 -15.94 -18.93
C ALA A 116 -0.75 -17.43 -18.63
#